data_AF-A0A5C5PS18-F1
#
_entry.id   AF-A0A5C5PS18-F1
#
_cell.length_a   1.000
_cell.length_b   1.000
_cell.length_c   1.000
_cell.angle_alpha   90.00
_cell.angle_beta   90.00
_cell.angle_gamma   90.00
#
_symmetry.space_group_name_H-M   'P 1'
#
loop_
_entity.id
_entity.type
_entity.pdbx_description
1 polymer ?
#
loop_
_entity_poly.entity_id
_entity_poly.type
_entity_poly.pdbx_seq_one_letter_code
_entity_poly.pdbx_strand_id
1 'polypeptide(L)'
;MKQKYRSIISRPATPADIKIQAIINLAQYLVEDNGSYDEGITLLEDYQHLYDTSPTFVKTYATYLWRGDKNEKLKSINLVSNLLRLDAFSEYHEKLDFLCVLMRYEATYWIDAREELKDTFRLKEITKPEYEAAFADQRQGFYRIYKYPGLDIFECIKNNELEAFDHDIKVKVLNGLSYFIEVCLRRHQLDDIDETLNYVFNRLKYNYHDVFKRKVERINRARPNNKKHYDDYIVSGSAGDRFEAARVGAKQSVKLGSFGELLSAAISDAEVSS
;
A
#
# COMPACT_ATOMS: atom_id res chain seq x y z
N MET A 1 -21.59 -23.61 -11.64
CA MET A 1 -21.12 -22.66 -10.59
C MET A 1 -22.03 -21.44 -10.46
N LYS A 2 -22.28 -20.66 -11.54
CA LYS A 2 -23.13 -19.46 -11.52
C LYS A 2 -24.49 -19.64 -10.81
N GLN A 3 -25.22 -20.73 -11.09
CA GLN A 3 -26.55 -20.99 -10.52
C GLN A 3 -26.55 -21.26 -9.00
N LYS A 4 -25.45 -21.81 -8.45
CA LYS A 4 -25.31 -22.06 -7.00
C LYS A 4 -25.15 -20.76 -6.22
N TYR A 5 -24.35 -19.81 -6.72
CA TYR A 5 -24.22 -18.50 -6.08
C TYR A 5 -25.51 -17.69 -6.19
N ARG A 6 -26.14 -17.67 -7.38
CA ARG A 6 -27.43 -16.98 -7.57
C ARG A 6 -28.54 -17.47 -6.63
N SER A 7 -28.57 -18.77 -6.32
CA SER A 7 -29.55 -19.31 -5.36
C SER A 7 -29.26 -18.93 -3.91
N ILE A 8 -28.00 -18.72 -3.52
CA ILE A 8 -27.62 -18.22 -2.18
C ILE A 8 -28.02 -16.75 -2.05
N ILE A 9 -27.72 -15.94 -3.07
CA ILE A 9 -27.95 -14.48 -3.10
C ILE A 9 -29.46 -14.16 -3.03
N SER A 10 -30.28 -14.91 -3.77
CA SER A 10 -31.73 -14.67 -3.87
C SER A 10 -32.54 -15.10 -2.64
N ARG A 11 -31.95 -15.85 -1.70
CA ARG A 11 -32.67 -16.34 -0.51
C ARG A 11 -32.83 -15.21 0.52
N PRO A 12 -34.07 -14.87 0.93
CA PRO A 12 -34.31 -13.81 1.90
C PRO A 12 -33.62 -14.06 3.24
N ALA A 13 -33.69 -15.29 3.74
CA ALA A 13 -33.16 -15.69 5.04
C ALA A 13 -31.62 -15.79 5.11
N THR A 14 -30.90 -15.65 3.99
CA THR A 14 -29.43 -15.71 4.02
C THR A 14 -28.87 -14.44 4.69
N PRO A 15 -27.99 -14.56 5.70
CA PRO A 15 -27.27 -13.45 6.30
C PRO A 15 -26.53 -12.56 5.30
N ALA A 16 -26.38 -11.27 5.63
CA ALA A 16 -25.82 -10.27 4.72
C ALA A 16 -24.34 -10.53 4.37
N ASP A 17 -23.53 -10.93 5.33
CA ASP A 17 -22.14 -11.34 5.17
C ASP A 17 -22.00 -12.52 4.19
N ILE A 18 -22.86 -13.53 4.31
CA ILE A 18 -22.89 -14.68 3.40
C ILE A 18 -23.31 -14.25 1.98
N LYS A 19 -24.27 -13.33 1.85
CA LYS A 19 -24.67 -12.77 0.55
C LYS A 19 -23.52 -11.99 -0.09
N ILE A 20 -22.85 -11.12 0.67
CA ILE A 20 -21.69 -10.35 0.20
C ILE A 20 -20.62 -11.30 -0.32
N GLN A 21 -20.26 -12.34 0.44
CA GLN A 21 -19.24 -13.30 0.00
C GLN A 21 -19.68 -14.09 -1.24
N ALA A 22 -20.95 -14.46 -1.36
CA ALA A 22 -21.46 -15.14 -2.54
C ALA A 22 -21.43 -14.25 -3.79
N ILE A 23 -21.72 -12.95 -3.64
CA ILE A 23 -21.62 -11.96 -4.73
C ILE A 23 -20.17 -11.79 -5.14
N ILE A 24 -19.25 -11.59 -4.19
CA ILE A 24 -17.80 -11.47 -4.44
C ILE A 24 -17.27 -12.70 -5.18
N ASN A 25 -17.57 -13.90 -4.69
CA ASN A 25 -17.10 -15.13 -5.31
C ASN A 25 -17.66 -15.31 -6.73
N LEU A 26 -18.91 -14.93 -6.95
CA LEU A 26 -19.51 -14.97 -8.28
C LEU A 26 -18.85 -13.94 -9.21
N ALA A 27 -18.62 -12.71 -8.76
CA ALA A 27 -17.92 -11.68 -9.53
C ALA A 27 -16.50 -12.13 -9.87
N GLN A 28 -15.77 -12.67 -8.90
CA GLN A 28 -14.41 -13.17 -9.10
C GLN A 28 -14.36 -14.32 -10.10
N TYR A 29 -15.29 -15.28 -10.02
CA TYR A 29 -15.43 -16.31 -11.04
C TYR A 29 -15.75 -15.74 -12.44
N LEU A 30 -16.61 -14.72 -12.52
CA LEU A 30 -16.94 -14.09 -13.81
C LEU A 30 -15.74 -13.38 -14.43
N VAL A 31 -14.97 -12.64 -13.63
CA VAL A 31 -13.82 -11.87 -14.10
C VAL A 31 -12.62 -12.77 -14.40
N GLU A 32 -12.22 -13.61 -13.45
CA GLU A 32 -10.93 -14.32 -13.52
C GLU A 32 -11.04 -15.65 -14.28
N ASP A 33 -12.09 -16.44 -14.02
CA ASP A 33 -12.21 -17.81 -14.59
C ASP A 33 -13.00 -17.83 -15.90
N ASN A 34 -14.06 -17.03 -16.00
CA ASN A 34 -14.93 -16.98 -17.18
C ASN A 34 -14.48 -15.93 -18.22
N GLY A 35 -13.59 -15.01 -17.84
CA GLY A 35 -13.08 -13.94 -18.71
C GLY A 35 -14.11 -12.84 -19.04
N SER A 36 -15.22 -12.76 -18.32
CA SER A 36 -16.31 -11.79 -18.53
C SER A 36 -16.18 -10.64 -17.54
N TYR A 37 -15.23 -9.73 -17.79
CA TYR A 37 -14.98 -8.56 -16.94
C TYR A 37 -16.25 -7.74 -16.71
N ASP A 38 -16.92 -7.34 -17.80
CA ASP A 38 -18.13 -6.48 -17.75
C ASP A 38 -19.28 -7.13 -16.98
N GLU A 39 -19.50 -8.45 -17.14
CA GLU A 39 -20.51 -9.18 -16.37
C GLU A 39 -20.21 -9.16 -14.86
N GLY A 40 -18.94 -9.32 -14.49
CA GLY A 40 -18.51 -9.27 -13.10
C GLY A 40 -18.64 -7.88 -12.48
N ILE A 41 -18.28 -6.83 -13.24
CA ILE A 41 -18.45 -5.43 -12.84
C ILE A 41 -19.93 -5.07 -12.68
N THR A 42 -20.76 -5.44 -13.66
CA THR A 42 -22.22 -5.19 -13.62
C THR A 42 -22.84 -5.87 -12.39
N LEU A 43 -22.44 -7.11 -12.09
CA LEU A 43 -22.90 -7.79 -10.89
C LEU A 43 -22.56 -7.01 -9.62
N LEU A 44 -21.35 -6.47 -9.49
CA LEU A 44 -20.98 -5.67 -8.30
C LEU A 44 -21.72 -4.33 -8.28
N GLU A 45 -21.95 -3.72 -9.43
CA GLU A 45 -22.74 -2.49 -9.55
C GLU A 45 -24.18 -2.67 -9.07
N ASP A 46 -24.84 -3.76 -9.50
CA ASP A 46 -26.22 -4.08 -9.13
C ASP A 46 -26.43 -4.15 -7.61
N TYR A 47 -25.40 -4.60 -6.87
CA TYR A 47 -25.46 -4.74 -5.41
C TYR A 47 -24.80 -3.60 -4.64
N GLN A 48 -24.23 -2.59 -5.32
CA GLN A 48 -23.53 -1.48 -4.67
C GLN A 48 -24.42 -0.77 -3.66
N HIS A 49 -25.65 -0.43 -4.04
CA HIS A 49 -26.59 0.32 -3.19
C HIS A 49 -27.00 -0.41 -1.90
N LEU A 50 -26.75 -1.73 -1.79
CA LEU A 50 -27.07 -2.54 -0.62
C LEU A 50 -25.87 -2.74 0.31
N TYR A 51 -24.65 -2.68 -0.23
CA TYR A 51 -23.43 -3.08 0.48
C TYR A 51 -22.29 -2.07 0.34
N ASP A 52 -22.60 -0.80 0.03
CA ASP A 52 -21.64 0.30 -0.05
C ASP A 52 -21.01 0.68 1.30
N THR A 53 -21.57 0.22 2.41
CA THR A 53 -20.97 0.33 3.76
C THR A 53 -20.14 -0.89 4.17
N SER A 54 -20.07 -1.95 3.34
CA SER A 54 -19.27 -3.14 3.65
C SER A 54 -17.82 -2.98 3.16
N PRO A 55 -16.81 -2.95 4.06
CA PRO A 55 -15.42 -2.83 3.63
C PRO A 55 -15.00 -3.96 2.68
N THR A 56 -15.36 -5.21 2.97
CA THR A 56 -15.00 -6.33 2.08
C THR A 56 -15.59 -6.17 0.68
N PHE A 57 -16.86 -5.75 0.59
CA PHE A 57 -17.52 -5.53 -0.70
C PHE A 57 -16.87 -4.37 -1.47
N VAL A 58 -16.73 -3.21 -0.83
CA VAL A 58 -16.16 -2.00 -1.44
C VAL A 58 -14.73 -2.26 -1.89
N LYS A 59 -13.91 -2.94 -1.08
CA LYS A 59 -12.51 -3.26 -1.43
C LYS A 59 -12.43 -4.11 -2.68
N THR A 60 -13.24 -5.17 -2.76
CA THR A 60 -13.29 -6.03 -3.95
C THR A 60 -13.74 -5.25 -5.17
N TYR A 61 -14.82 -4.49 -5.05
CA TYR A 61 -15.36 -3.75 -6.19
C TYR A 61 -14.40 -2.68 -6.70
N ALA A 62 -13.84 -1.88 -5.79
CA ALA A 62 -12.81 -0.89 -6.11
C ALA A 62 -11.59 -1.54 -6.77
N THR A 63 -11.18 -2.74 -6.33
CA THR A 63 -10.05 -3.47 -6.92
C THR A 63 -10.30 -3.86 -8.36
N TYR A 64 -11.51 -4.33 -8.70
CA TYR A 64 -11.84 -4.68 -10.08
C TYR A 64 -11.97 -3.44 -10.96
N LEU A 65 -12.65 -2.40 -10.50
CA LEU A 65 -12.76 -1.13 -11.22
C LEU A 65 -11.38 -0.49 -11.47
N TRP A 66 -10.41 -0.68 -10.57
CA TRP A 66 -9.06 -0.14 -10.74
C TRP A 66 -8.29 -0.74 -11.95
N ARG A 67 -8.69 -1.93 -12.41
CA ARG A 67 -8.13 -2.57 -13.62
C ARG A 67 -8.73 -2.02 -14.91
N GLY A 68 -9.81 -1.27 -14.79
CA GLY A 68 -10.61 -0.75 -15.88
C GLY A 68 -10.06 0.54 -16.48
N ASP A 69 -10.94 1.25 -17.19
CA ASP A 69 -10.65 2.51 -17.83
C ASP A 69 -10.51 3.70 -16.84
N LYS A 70 -10.34 4.91 -17.38
CA LYS A 70 -10.17 6.13 -16.57
C LYS A 70 -11.42 6.46 -15.73
N ASN A 71 -12.62 6.16 -16.23
CA ASN A 71 -13.87 6.40 -15.51
C ASN A 71 -14.06 5.35 -14.41
N GLU A 72 -13.74 4.09 -14.68
CA GLU A 72 -13.80 3.02 -13.68
C GLU A 72 -12.79 3.26 -12.55
N LYS A 73 -11.56 3.71 -12.86
CA LYS A 73 -10.58 4.12 -11.85
C LYS A 73 -11.07 5.27 -10.98
N LEU A 74 -11.75 6.26 -11.57
CA LEU A 74 -12.39 7.34 -10.79
C LEU A 74 -13.51 6.82 -9.90
N LYS A 75 -14.36 5.90 -10.41
CA LYS A 75 -15.40 5.24 -9.61
C LYS A 75 -14.80 4.46 -8.44
N SER A 76 -13.68 3.77 -8.65
CA SER A 76 -12.92 3.07 -7.62
C SER A 76 -12.44 4.03 -6.50
N ILE A 77 -11.83 5.16 -6.87
CA ILE A 77 -11.42 6.21 -5.91
C ILE A 77 -12.63 6.72 -5.11
N ASN A 78 -13.75 6.99 -5.78
CA ASN A 78 -14.96 7.50 -5.14
C ASN A 78 -15.57 6.50 -4.16
N LEU A 79 -15.59 5.21 -4.49
CA LEU A 79 -16.07 4.14 -3.60
C LEU A 79 -15.25 4.07 -2.32
N VAL A 80 -13.92 4.02 -2.44
CA VAL A 80 -13.00 3.96 -1.30
C VAL A 80 -13.13 5.23 -0.45
N SER A 81 -13.16 6.40 -1.09
CA SER A 81 -13.33 7.69 -0.40
C SER A 81 -14.67 7.81 0.30
N ASN A 82 -15.77 7.31 -0.29
CA ASN A 82 -17.09 7.31 0.33
C ASN A 82 -17.11 6.46 1.59
N LEU A 83 -16.62 5.23 1.53
CA LEU A 83 -16.57 4.35 2.70
C LEU A 83 -15.73 4.98 3.83
N LEU A 84 -14.59 5.59 3.47
CA LEU A 84 -13.75 6.32 4.41
C LEU A 84 -14.45 7.49 5.09
N ARG A 85 -15.33 8.21 4.37
CA ARG A 85 -16.13 9.31 4.94
C ARG A 85 -17.29 8.83 5.81
N LEU A 86 -17.87 7.68 5.49
CA LEU A 86 -18.95 7.07 6.28
C LEU A 86 -18.43 6.47 7.59
N ASP A 87 -17.12 6.26 7.70
CA ASP A 87 -16.45 5.66 8.85
C ASP A 87 -17.04 4.29 9.24
N ALA A 88 -17.45 3.50 8.24
CA ALA A 88 -18.11 2.21 8.41
C ALA A 88 -17.14 1.05 8.74
N PHE A 89 -16.04 1.34 9.45
CA PHE A 89 -15.03 0.35 9.82
C PHE A 89 -15.24 -0.13 11.25
N SER A 90 -14.96 -1.41 11.46
CA SER A 90 -15.01 -2.00 12.80
C SER A 90 -13.68 -1.90 13.54
N GLU A 91 -12.57 -1.81 12.79
CA GLU A 91 -11.21 -1.84 13.32
C GLU A 91 -10.35 -0.71 12.77
N TYR A 92 -9.45 -0.20 13.59
CA TYR A 92 -8.48 0.84 13.20
C TYR A 92 -7.60 0.40 12.02
N HIS A 93 -7.07 -0.82 12.04
CA HIS A 93 -6.23 -1.34 10.96
C HIS A 93 -6.99 -1.54 9.64
N GLU A 94 -8.29 -1.83 9.69
CA GLU A 94 -9.13 -1.93 8.51
C GLU A 94 -9.28 -0.55 7.84
N LYS A 95 -9.56 0.49 8.62
CA LYS A 95 -9.57 1.88 8.15
C LYS A 95 -8.21 2.29 7.56
N LEU A 96 -7.11 1.93 8.22
CA LEU A 96 -5.77 2.24 7.77
C LEU A 96 -5.40 1.57 6.43
N ASP A 97 -5.81 0.31 6.23
CA ASP A 97 -5.68 -0.38 4.94
C ASP A 97 -6.40 0.41 3.83
N PHE A 98 -7.61 0.90 4.10
CA PHE A 98 -8.38 1.72 3.16
C PHE A 98 -7.74 3.08 2.87
N LEU A 99 -7.15 3.74 3.87
CA LEU A 99 -6.36 4.95 3.67
C LEU A 99 -5.19 4.67 2.71
N CYS A 100 -4.48 3.55 2.91
CA CYS A 100 -3.37 3.15 2.04
C CYS A 100 -3.83 2.84 0.59
N VAL A 101 -5.00 2.21 0.43
CA VAL A 101 -5.61 1.98 -0.88
C VAL A 101 -5.95 3.30 -1.56
N LEU A 102 -6.60 4.23 -0.85
CA LEU A 102 -6.94 5.55 -1.38
C LEU A 102 -5.69 6.32 -1.79
N MET A 103 -4.66 6.32 -0.94
CA MET A 103 -3.38 6.98 -1.20
C MET A 103 -2.75 6.48 -2.49
N ARG A 104 -2.70 5.16 -2.67
CA ARG A 104 -2.18 4.54 -3.89
C ARG A 104 -2.99 4.95 -5.11
N TYR A 105 -4.32 4.81 -5.05
CA TYR A 105 -5.18 5.06 -6.19
C TYR A 105 -5.15 6.52 -6.62
N GLU A 106 -5.31 7.46 -5.68
CA GLU A 106 -5.26 8.87 -6.03
C GLU A 106 -3.88 9.30 -6.51
N ALA A 107 -2.80 8.85 -5.85
CA ALA A 107 -1.45 9.17 -6.30
C ALA A 107 -1.20 8.65 -7.72
N THR A 108 -1.48 7.38 -8.00
CA THR A 108 -1.27 6.81 -9.34
C THR A 108 -2.11 7.55 -10.39
N TYR A 109 -3.40 7.78 -10.13
CA TYR A 109 -4.28 8.47 -11.08
C TYR A 109 -3.74 9.86 -11.47
N TRP A 110 -3.35 10.67 -10.49
CA TRP A 110 -2.87 12.02 -10.75
C TRP A 110 -1.44 12.05 -11.32
N ILE A 111 -0.63 11.05 -11.01
CA ILE A 111 0.71 10.88 -11.61
C ILE A 111 0.58 10.55 -13.10
N ASP A 112 -0.27 9.59 -13.44
CA ASP A 112 -0.47 9.18 -14.84
C ASP A 112 -1.08 10.34 -15.64
N ALA A 113 -2.10 11.02 -15.09
CA ALA A 113 -2.68 12.22 -15.70
C ALA A 113 -1.66 13.37 -15.89
N ARG A 114 -0.64 13.47 -15.02
CA ARG A 114 0.44 14.46 -15.15
C ARG A 114 1.36 14.13 -16.32
N GLU A 115 1.70 12.86 -16.52
CA GLU A 115 2.55 12.44 -17.64
C GLU A 115 1.78 12.54 -18.96
N GLU A 116 0.50 12.14 -19.00
CA GLU A 116 -0.40 12.37 -20.15
C GLU A 116 -0.42 13.85 -20.55
N LEU A 117 -0.64 14.76 -19.59
CA LEU A 117 -0.68 16.21 -19.85
C LEU A 117 0.63 16.74 -20.47
N LYS A 118 1.78 16.27 -19.99
CA LYS A 118 3.09 16.66 -20.55
C LYS A 118 3.26 16.15 -21.98
N ASP A 119 2.84 14.92 -22.25
CA ASP A 119 2.94 14.33 -23.58
C ASP A 119 2.02 15.06 -24.58
N THR A 120 0.76 15.31 -24.23
CA THR A 120 -0.19 16.11 -25.03
C THR A 120 0.36 17.51 -25.33
N PHE A 121 0.96 18.18 -24.34
CA PHE A 121 1.60 19.48 -24.55
C PHE A 121 2.83 19.39 -25.47
N ARG A 122 3.68 18.37 -25.29
CA ARG A 122 4.86 18.13 -26.16
C ARG A 122 4.45 17.88 -27.61
N LEU A 123 3.33 17.18 -27.82
CA LEU A 123 2.73 16.92 -29.13
C LEU A 123 2.00 18.14 -29.71
N LYS A 124 1.93 19.27 -28.98
CA LYS A 124 1.26 20.51 -29.36
C LYS A 124 -0.25 20.34 -29.60
N GLU A 125 -0.86 19.35 -28.98
CA GLU A 125 -2.31 19.11 -29.02
C GLU A 125 -3.08 20.10 -28.13
N ILE A 126 -2.39 20.69 -27.13
CA ILE A 126 -2.91 21.75 -26.28
C ILE A 126 -1.96 22.95 -26.27
N THR A 127 -2.53 24.11 -26.01
CA THR A 127 -1.81 25.37 -25.85
C THR A 127 -1.13 25.47 -24.48
N LYS A 128 -0.17 26.39 -24.36
CA LYS A 128 0.51 26.67 -23.10
C LYS A 128 -0.46 27.12 -21.97
N PRO A 129 -1.43 28.01 -22.22
CA PRO A 129 -2.43 28.36 -21.20
C PRO A 129 -3.26 27.18 -20.71
N GLU A 130 -3.69 26.28 -21.62
CA GLU A 130 -4.43 25.06 -21.24
C GLU A 130 -3.57 24.11 -20.39
N TYR A 131 -2.29 23.95 -20.77
CA TYR A 131 -1.33 23.18 -19.98
C TYR A 131 -1.15 23.79 -18.58
N GLU A 132 -0.95 25.11 -18.47
CA GLU A 132 -0.74 25.79 -17.18
C GLU A 132 -1.97 25.69 -16.27
N ALA A 133 -3.17 25.83 -16.82
CA ALA A 133 -4.42 25.65 -16.09
C ALA A 133 -4.57 24.21 -15.55
N ALA A 134 -4.45 23.20 -16.42
CA ALA A 134 -4.53 21.80 -16.01
C ALA A 134 -3.43 21.42 -15.01
N PHE A 135 -2.22 21.95 -15.18
CA PHE A 135 -1.11 21.73 -14.25
C PHE A 135 -1.39 22.34 -12.88
N ALA A 136 -2.09 23.49 -12.82
CA ALA A 136 -2.53 24.12 -11.58
C ALA A 136 -3.58 23.27 -10.85
N ASP A 137 -4.57 22.75 -11.57
CA ASP A 137 -5.59 21.85 -10.99
C ASP A 137 -4.96 20.58 -10.43
N GLN A 138 -4.02 19.98 -11.15
CA GLN A 138 -3.25 18.83 -10.67
C GLN A 138 -2.45 19.15 -9.39
N ARG A 139 -1.89 20.36 -9.25
CA ARG A 139 -1.21 20.78 -8.00
C ARG A 139 -2.18 20.81 -6.83
N GLN A 140 -3.43 21.22 -7.06
CA GLN A 140 -4.48 21.19 -6.04
C GLN A 140 -4.89 19.74 -5.71
N GLY A 141 -4.95 18.86 -6.72
CA GLY A 141 -5.14 17.41 -6.54
C GLY A 141 -4.09 16.82 -5.60
N PHE A 142 -2.80 17.04 -5.87
CA PHE A 142 -1.71 16.58 -4.99
C PHE A 142 -1.75 17.20 -3.59
N TYR A 143 -2.18 18.46 -3.46
CA TYR A 143 -2.35 19.08 -2.15
C TYR A 143 -3.44 18.41 -1.33
N ARG A 144 -4.60 18.11 -1.95
CA ARG A 144 -5.68 17.37 -1.30
C ARG A 144 -5.20 16.00 -0.83
N ILE A 145 -4.55 15.23 -1.71
CA ILE A 145 -4.05 13.87 -1.40
C ILE A 145 -3.03 13.91 -0.25
N TYR A 146 -2.14 14.90 -0.27
CA TYR A 146 -1.17 15.11 0.80
C TYR A 146 -1.89 15.30 2.13
N LYS A 147 -2.90 16.18 2.19
CA LYS A 147 -3.67 16.44 3.41
C LYS A 147 -4.50 15.22 3.84
N TYR A 148 -5.11 14.53 2.90
CA TYR A 148 -5.89 13.33 3.13
C TYR A 148 -5.93 12.48 1.84
N PRO A 149 -5.55 11.20 1.88
CA PRO A 149 -5.24 10.38 3.07
C PRO A 149 -3.79 10.46 3.56
N GLY A 150 -2.93 11.27 2.93
CA GLY A 150 -1.48 11.23 3.14
C GLY A 150 -1.02 11.45 4.58
N LEU A 151 -1.48 12.54 5.22
CA LEU A 151 -1.08 12.85 6.59
C LEU A 151 -1.58 11.82 7.60
N ASP A 152 -2.78 11.27 7.44
CA ASP A 152 -3.32 10.22 8.33
C ASP A 152 -2.46 8.94 8.30
N ILE A 153 -1.92 8.56 7.14
CA ILE A 153 -0.97 7.44 7.05
C ILE A 153 0.37 7.81 7.69
N PHE A 154 0.81 9.05 7.48
CA PHE A 154 2.06 9.57 8.03
C PHE A 154 2.03 9.70 9.56
N GLU A 155 0.86 9.88 10.16
CA GLU A 155 0.71 9.87 11.63
C GLU A 155 1.18 8.55 12.27
N CYS A 156 1.04 7.42 11.56
CA CYS A 156 1.52 6.12 12.05
C CYS A 156 3.02 6.11 12.36
N ILE A 157 3.83 6.87 11.60
CA ILE A 157 5.27 6.99 11.86
C ILE A 157 5.57 8.07 12.90
N LYS A 158 4.80 9.17 12.91
CA LYS A 158 4.96 10.24 13.92
C LYS A 158 4.67 9.75 15.33
N ASN A 159 3.67 8.89 15.47
CA ASN A 159 3.29 8.29 16.75
C ASN A 159 4.10 7.04 17.11
N ASN A 160 5.06 6.63 16.26
CA ASN A 160 5.84 5.40 16.40
C ASN A 160 5.01 4.10 16.46
N GLU A 161 3.84 4.07 15.85
CA GLU A 161 2.93 2.92 15.88
C GLU A 161 3.35 1.82 14.90
N LEU A 162 3.90 2.20 13.74
CA LEU A 162 4.19 1.30 12.63
C LEU A 162 5.12 0.14 13.01
N GLU A 163 6.08 0.34 13.92
CA GLU A 163 6.98 -0.73 14.39
C GLU A 163 6.21 -1.89 15.05
N ALA A 164 5.16 -1.57 15.80
CA ALA A 164 4.37 -2.54 16.57
C ALA A 164 3.34 -3.31 15.73
N PHE A 165 3.02 -2.84 14.52
CA PHE A 165 2.06 -3.52 13.64
C PHE A 165 2.54 -4.91 13.23
N ASP A 166 1.57 -5.79 12.96
CA ASP A 166 1.84 -7.08 12.36
C ASP A 166 2.44 -6.93 10.95
N HIS A 167 2.92 -8.03 10.38
CA HIS A 167 3.59 -7.97 9.08
C HIS A 167 2.66 -7.48 7.96
N ASP A 168 1.41 -7.93 7.94
CA ASP A 168 0.47 -7.61 6.86
C ASP A 168 0.11 -6.12 6.82
N ILE A 169 -0.31 -5.53 7.95
CA ILE A 169 -0.64 -4.10 8.01
C ILE A 169 0.61 -3.26 7.79
N LYS A 170 1.76 -3.66 8.34
CA LYS A 170 3.04 -2.97 8.11
C LYS A 170 3.39 -2.87 6.63
N VAL A 171 3.25 -3.95 5.86
CA VAL A 171 3.50 -3.94 4.41
C VAL A 171 2.54 -3.00 3.68
N LYS A 172 1.25 -2.99 4.07
CA LYS A 172 0.24 -2.10 3.48
C LYS A 172 0.55 -0.62 3.76
N VAL A 173 0.88 -0.28 5.00
CA VAL A 173 1.27 1.09 5.40
C VAL A 173 2.53 1.53 4.68
N LEU A 174 3.55 0.68 4.61
CA LEU A 174 4.79 0.97 3.86
C LEU A 174 4.52 1.21 2.37
N ASN A 175 3.58 0.46 1.78
CA ASN A 175 3.15 0.71 0.40
C ASN A 175 2.46 2.09 0.29
N GLY A 176 1.55 2.42 1.20
CA GLY A 176 0.91 3.74 1.28
C GLY A 176 1.93 4.88 1.40
N LEU A 177 2.89 4.76 2.33
CA LEU A 177 3.98 5.73 2.54
C LEU A 177 4.87 5.88 1.30
N SER A 178 5.10 4.80 0.55
CA SER A 178 5.84 4.85 -0.72
C SER A 178 5.15 5.74 -1.77
N TYR A 179 3.82 5.74 -1.82
CA TYR A 179 3.04 6.67 -2.66
C TYR A 179 2.94 8.07 -2.04
N PHE A 180 2.87 8.17 -0.71
CA PHE A 180 2.93 9.45 -0.01
C PHE A 180 4.21 10.22 -0.36
N ILE A 181 5.38 9.56 -0.38
CA ILE A 181 6.65 10.15 -0.84
C ILE A 181 6.53 10.73 -2.26
N GLU A 182 5.85 10.05 -3.18
CA GLU A 182 5.65 10.55 -4.55
C GLU A 182 4.83 11.82 -4.61
N VAL A 183 3.84 11.95 -3.72
CA VAL A 183 3.03 13.15 -3.56
C VAL A 183 3.86 14.26 -2.90
N CYS A 184 4.60 13.95 -1.84
CA CYS A 184 5.52 14.89 -1.19
C CYS A 184 6.56 15.46 -2.16
N LEU A 185 7.10 14.63 -3.07
CA LEU A 185 8.03 15.10 -4.11
C LEU A 185 7.42 16.16 -5.02
N ARG A 186 6.16 15.96 -5.43
CA ARG A 186 5.43 16.91 -6.30
C ARG A 186 4.98 18.16 -5.55
N ARG A 187 4.90 18.06 -4.23
CA ARG A 187 4.57 19.14 -3.30
C ARG A 187 5.80 19.81 -2.67
N HIS A 188 7.01 19.36 -3.02
CA HIS A 188 8.28 19.80 -2.42
C HIS A 188 8.32 19.70 -0.89
N GLN A 189 7.65 18.70 -0.30
CA GLN A 189 7.69 18.42 1.14
C GLN A 189 8.87 17.48 1.45
N LEU A 190 10.09 18.01 1.38
CA LEU A 190 11.32 17.19 1.53
C LEU A 190 11.55 16.73 2.98
N ASP A 191 11.02 17.47 3.96
CA ASP A 191 11.16 17.15 5.38
C ASP A 191 10.33 15.92 5.75
N ASP A 192 9.07 15.84 5.31
CA ASP A 192 8.22 14.66 5.52
C ASP A 192 8.78 13.40 4.84
N ILE A 193 9.44 13.57 3.69
CA ILE A 193 10.17 12.48 3.02
C ILE A 193 11.33 12.01 3.89
N ASP A 194 12.16 12.93 4.40
CA ASP A 194 13.29 12.59 5.25
C ASP A 194 12.83 11.94 6.55
N GLU A 195 11.75 12.40 7.16
CA GLU A 195 11.14 11.79 8.35
C GLU A 195 10.67 10.36 8.06
N THR A 196 10.00 10.15 6.93
CA THR A 196 9.59 8.81 6.48
C THR A 196 10.77 7.87 6.29
N LEU A 197 11.80 8.31 5.56
CA LEU A 197 12.99 7.50 5.30
C LEU A 197 13.78 7.23 6.59
N ASN A 198 13.96 8.23 7.45
CA ASN A 198 14.60 8.06 8.75
C ASN A 198 13.86 7.03 9.60
N TYR A 199 12.53 7.12 9.69
CA TYR A 199 11.75 6.15 10.46
C TYR A 199 11.92 4.74 9.90
N VAL A 200 11.65 4.54 8.61
CA VAL A 200 11.71 3.22 7.97
C VAL A 200 13.10 2.60 8.14
N PHE A 201 14.16 3.36 7.86
CA PHE A 201 15.52 2.84 7.84
C PHE A 201 16.13 2.60 9.21
N ASN A 202 15.57 3.14 10.29
CA ASN A 202 16.14 3.01 11.64
C ASN A 202 15.23 2.27 12.63
N ARG A 203 13.91 2.27 12.41
CA ARG A 203 12.94 1.62 13.30
C ARG A 203 12.49 0.26 12.78
N LEU A 204 12.59 0.01 11.48
CA LEU A 204 12.15 -1.25 10.89
C LEU A 204 13.34 -2.14 10.53
N LYS A 205 13.04 -3.43 10.36
CA LYS A 205 14.00 -4.42 9.90
C LYS A 205 14.41 -4.15 8.46
N TYR A 206 15.65 -4.50 8.13
CA TYR A 206 16.26 -4.28 6.81
C TYR A 206 15.40 -4.76 5.62
N ASN A 207 14.64 -5.85 5.76
CA ASN A 207 13.79 -6.38 4.70
C ASN A 207 12.65 -5.42 4.25
N TYR A 208 12.34 -4.39 5.03
CA TYR A 208 11.35 -3.37 4.66
C TYR A 208 11.96 -2.19 3.88
N HIS A 209 13.28 -2.14 3.73
CA HIS A 209 13.97 -0.95 3.22
C HIS A 209 13.96 -0.85 1.69
N ASP A 210 13.86 -1.98 0.97
CA ASP A 210 14.16 -2.05 -0.48
C ASP A 210 13.30 -1.14 -1.35
N VAL A 211 12.02 -0.96 -1.00
CA VAL A 211 11.12 -0.05 -1.73
C VAL A 211 11.58 1.41 -1.60
N PHE A 212 11.99 1.80 -0.39
CA PHE A 212 12.39 3.17 -0.07
C PHE A 212 13.81 3.47 -0.55
N LYS A 213 14.72 2.50 -0.44
CA LYS A 213 16.10 2.62 -0.94
C LYS A 213 16.12 2.94 -2.43
N ARG A 214 15.28 2.28 -3.23
CA ARG A 214 15.14 2.56 -4.68
C ARG A 214 14.62 3.96 -4.97
N LYS A 215 13.92 4.60 -4.05
CA LYS A 215 13.38 5.97 -4.21
C LYS A 215 14.38 7.06 -3.83
N VAL A 216 15.39 6.77 -3.00
CA VAL A 216 16.41 7.76 -2.58
C VAL A 216 17.03 8.48 -3.77
N GLU A 217 17.43 7.74 -4.81
CA GLU A 217 18.01 8.35 -6.02
C GLU A 217 17.03 9.27 -6.75
N ARG A 218 15.76 8.88 -6.84
CA ARG A 218 14.72 9.72 -7.44
C ARG A 218 14.52 11.01 -6.62
N ILE A 219 14.51 10.88 -5.30
CA ILE A 219 14.37 12.03 -4.38
C ILE A 219 15.56 12.98 -4.56
N ASN A 220 16.78 12.46 -4.63
CA ASN A 220 18.00 13.26 -4.83
C ASN A 220 18.03 14.04 -6.15
N ARG A 221 17.35 13.56 -7.20
CA ARG A 221 17.18 14.32 -8.46
C ARG A 221 16.28 15.54 -8.29
N ALA A 222 15.33 15.50 -7.35
CA ALA A 222 14.44 16.61 -7.04
C ALA A 222 15.03 17.57 -5.99
N ARG A 223 16.09 17.17 -5.28
CA ARG A 223 16.77 17.99 -4.28
C ARG A 223 17.72 18.98 -4.95
N PRO A 224 17.58 20.30 -4.70
CA PRO A 224 18.55 21.28 -5.17
C PRO A 224 19.90 21.13 -4.45
N ASN A 225 19.86 20.88 -3.13
CA ASN A 225 21.01 20.75 -2.22
C ASN A 225 20.80 19.59 -1.23
N ASN A 226 21.84 19.21 -0.48
CA ASN A 226 21.79 18.18 0.58
C ASN A 226 21.25 16.82 0.10
N LYS A 227 21.85 16.30 -0.97
CA LYS A 227 21.61 14.93 -1.42
C LYS A 227 22.07 13.98 -0.32
N LYS A 228 21.23 12.98 -0.01
CA LYS A 228 21.50 11.95 0.99
C LYS A 228 21.46 10.59 0.33
N HIS A 229 22.48 9.78 0.52
CA HIS A 229 22.47 8.38 0.17
C HIS A 229 21.78 7.56 1.26
N TYR A 230 21.41 6.32 0.94
CA TYR A 230 20.76 5.41 1.89
C TYR A 230 21.55 5.30 3.21
N ASP A 231 22.88 5.14 3.12
CA ASP A 231 23.74 4.97 4.30
C ASP A 231 23.78 6.24 5.18
N ASP A 232 23.49 7.44 4.63
CA ASP A 232 23.44 8.70 5.40
C ASP A 232 22.23 8.76 6.34
N TYR A 233 21.21 7.92 6.12
CA TYR A 233 20.05 7.82 7.02
C TYR A 233 20.27 6.81 8.16
N ILE A 234 21.23 5.89 8.04
CA ILE A 234 21.38 4.77 8.98
C ILE A 234 22.13 5.24 10.23
N VAL A 235 21.47 5.12 11.37
CA VAL A 235 22.04 5.32 12.69
C VAL A 235 22.61 3.99 13.18
N SER A 236 23.90 3.99 13.56
CA SER A 236 24.59 2.80 14.07
C SER A 236 23.85 2.20 15.28
N GLY A 237 23.65 0.88 15.26
CA GLY A 237 22.93 0.15 16.32
C GLY A 237 21.40 0.28 16.27
N SER A 238 20.85 0.92 15.25
CA SER A 238 19.40 0.95 15.00
C SER A 238 18.87 -0.40 14.50
N ALA A 239 17.54 -0.58 14.51
CA ALA A 239 16.92 -1.82 14.05
C ALA A 239 17.19 -2.14 12.56
N GLY A 240 17.46 -1.09 11.77
CA GLY A 240 17.77 -1.18 10.36
C GLY A 240 19.26 -1.24 10.01
N ASP A 241 20.14 -1.16 11.01
CA ASP A 241 21.58 -1.34 10.83
C ASP A 241 21.89 -2.79 10.42
N ARG A 242 22.26 -2.97 9.14
CA ARG A 242 22.58 -4.28 8.55
C ARG A 242 23.73 -5.00 9.27
N PHE A 243 24.67 -4.27 9.87
CA PHE A 243 25.81 -4.87 10.55
C PHE A 243 25.44 -5.34 11.95
N GLU A 244 24.55 -4.62 12.63
CA GLU A 244 23.99 -5.09 13.89
C GLU A 244 23.04 -6.26 13.67
N ALA A 245 22.20 -6.23 12.62
CA ALA A 245 21.37 -7.37 12.23
C ALA A 245 22.21 -8.63 11.94
N ALA A 246 23.34 -8.48 11.23
CA ALA A 246 24.28 -9.57 10.97
C ALA A 246 24.98 -10.07 12.26
N ARG A 247 25.37 -9.17 13.16
CA ARG A 247 25.95 -9.52 14.48
C ARG A 247 24.96 -10.26 15.39
N VAL A 248 23.70 -9.81 15.45
CA VAL A 248 22.64 -10.47 16.22
C VAL A 248 22.29 -11.83 15.62
N GLY A 249 22.19 -11.93 14.29
CA GLY A 249 22.00 -13.20 13.59
C GLY A 249 23.13 -14.19 13.83
N ALA A 250 24.39 -13.73 13.77
CA ALA A 250 25.56 -14.55 14.09
C ALA A 250 25.57 -15.01 15.56
N LYS A 251 25.17 -14.16 16.52
CA LYS A 251 25.03 -14.55 17.93
C LYS A 251 23.91 -15.58 18.15
N GLN A 252 22.81 -15.51 17.39
CA GLN A 252 21.73 -16.49 17.45
C GLN A 252 22.14 -17.84 16.84
N SER A 253 22.92 -17.86 15.76
CA SER A 253 23.45 -19.11 15.19
C SER A 253 24.53 -19.77 16.06
N VAL A 254 25.21 -19.01 16.93
CA VAL A 254 26.21 -19.53 17.88
C VAL A 254 25.56 -20.16 19.11
N LYS A 255 24.28 -19.86 19.41
CA LYS A 255 23.50 -20.69 20.33
C LYS A 255 23.16 -21.99 19.61
N LEU A 256 24.02 -23.01 19.75
CA LEU A 256 23.69 -24.37 19.34
C LEU A 256 22.30 -24.71 19.89
N GLY A 257 21.37 -25.12 19.02
CA GLY A 257 20.12 -25.72 19.50
C GLY A 257 20.44 -26.97 20.33
N SER A 258 19.50 -27.45 21.15
CA SER A 258 19.73 -28.61 22.04
C SER A 258 20.30 -29.84 21.33
N PHE A 259 20.01 -29.99 20.03
CA PHE A 259 20.57 -31.03 19.17
C PHE A 259 22.07 -30.85 18.88
N GLY A 260 22.53 -29.61 18.71
CA GLY A 260 23.93 -29.27 18.54
C GLY A 260 24.75 -29.45 19.83
N GLU A 261 24.16 -29.17 20.99
CA GLU A 261 24.78 -29.46 22.29
C GLU A 261 24.91 -30.98 22.52
N LEU A 262 23.88 -31.76 22.15
CA LEU A 262 23.91 -33.23 22.20
C LEU A 262 24.96 -33.84 21.26
N LEU A 263 25.09 -33.32 20.03
CA LEU A 263 26.11 -33.77 19.08
C LEU A 263 27.53 -33.40 19.53
N SER A 264 27.71 -32.19 20.07
CA SER A 264 29.01 -31.75 20.56
C SER A 264 29.45 -32.56 21.78
N ALA A 265 28.53 -32.91 22.68
CA ALA A 265 28.79 -33.78 23.83
C ALA A 265 29.15 -35.22 23.40
N ALA A 266 28.44 -35.76 22.41
CA ALA A 266 28.70 -37.10 21.89
C ALA A 266 30.06 -37.21 21.17
N ILE A 267 30.52 -36.13 20.52
CA ILE A 267 31.84 -36.09 19.86
C ILE A 267 32.95 -35.98 20.91
N SER A 268 32.77 -35.16 21.95
CA SER A 268 33.76 -35.06 23.04
C SER A 268 33.90 -36.36 23.85
N ASP A 269 32.82 -37.11 24.06
CA ASP A 269 32.88 -38.41 24.76
C ASP A 269 33.56 -39.50 23.90
N ALA A 270 33.49 -39.40 22.57
CA ALA A 270 34.16 -40.31 21.65
C ALA A 270 35.68 -40.09 21.59
N GLU A 271 36.16 -38.85 21.75
CA GLU A 271 37.61 -38.53 21.74
C GLU A 271 38.32 -38.88 23.06
N VAL A 272 37.59 -39.01 24.19
CA VAL A 272 38.16 -39.44 25.48
C VAL A 272 38.25 -40.98 25.58
N SER A 273 37.59 -41.70 24.66
CA SER A 273 37.48 -43.16 24.67
C SER A 273 38.41 -43.87 23.66
N SER A 274 39.32 -43.14 23.01
CA SER A 274 40.27 -43.65 22.02
C SER A 274 41.72 -43.58 22.48
#